data_AF-A0A354F2U2-F1
#
_entry.id   AF-A0A354F2U2-F1
#
_cell.length_a   1.000
_cell.length_b   1.000
_cell.length_c   1.000
_cell.angle_alpha   90.00
_cell.angle_beta   90.00
_cell.angle_gamma   90.00
#
_symmetry.space_group_name_H-M   'P 1'
#
loop_
_entity.id
_entity.type
_entity.pdbx_description
1 polymer ?
#
loop_
_entity_poly.entity_id
_entity_poly.type
_entity_poly.pdbx_seq_one_letter_code
_entity_poly.pdbx_strand_id
1 'polypeptide(L)'
;MEVGLKTMLLKPIVHGLVHAESVASLITDLTVSSHTGMDRYRTLLLHVLQEHGGVDLNTFKRTGSNKTLWEEINDIQKIRNAIMHGAEKSAQQNADLALEVASEIIDNIFPAVVGKMGFHLHDGYRICSDWKCKP
;
A
#
# COMPACT_ATOMS: atom_id res chain seq x y z
N MET A 1 -16.46 20.95 -22.44
CA MET A 1 -17.26 19.71 -22.24
C MET A 1 -16.58 18.74 -21.27
N GLU A 2 -15.32 18.37 -21.50
CA GLU A 2 -14.57 17.42 -20.66
C GLU A 2 -14.50 17.83 -19.17
N VAL A 3 -14.24 19.11 -18.89
CA VAL A 3 -14.20 19.63 -17.51
C VAL A 3 -15.57 19.59 -16.82
N GLY A 4 -16.65 19.85 -17.56
CA GLY A 4 -18.02 19.80 -17.03
C GLY A 4 -18.45 18.37 -16.68
N LEU A 5 -18.20 17.42 -17.58
CA LEU A 5 -18.45 16.00 -17.35
C LEU A 5 -17.64 15.46 -16.16
N LYS A 6 -16.36 15.83 -16.07
CA LYS A 6 -15.47 15.39 -14.99
C LYS A 6 -15.84 15.97 -13.64
N THR A 7 -16.22 17.26 -13.60
CA THR A 7 -16.42 17.99 -12.34
C THR A 7 -17.85 17.93 -11.82
N MET A 8 -18.86 17.98 -12.70
CA MET A 8 -20.27 18.01 -12.29
C MET A 8 -20.89 16.62 -12.16
N LEU A 9 -20.42 15.64 -12.94
CA LEU A 9 -21.04 14.30 -12.98
C LEU A 9 -20.13 13.25 -12.35
N LEU A 10 -18.91 13.10 -12.87
CA LEU A 10 -18.03 12.01 -12.41
C LEU A 10 -17.57 12.21 -10.96
N LYS A 11 -17.14 13.42 -10.57
CA LYS A 11 -16.60 13.66 -9.22
C LYS A 11 -17.61 13.39 -8.09
N PRO A 12 -18.87 13.87 -8.14
CA PRO A 12 -19.86 13.57 -7.10
C PRO A 12 -20.28 12.10 -7.07
N ILE A 13 -20.40 11.45 -8.24
CA ILE A 13 -20.73 10.02 -8.32
C ILE A 13 -19.61 9.21 -7.68
N VAL A 14 -18.35 9.43 -8.08
CA VAL A 14 -17.21 8.73 -7.49
C VAL A 14 -17.15 8.97 -5.98
N HIS A 15 -17.34 10.21 -5.51
CA HIS A 15 -17.35 10.53 -4.07
C HIS A 15 -18.48 9.81 -3.31
N GLY A 16 -19.66 9.65 -3.90
CA GLY A 16 -20.77 8.91 -3.30
C GLY A 16 -20.56 7.39 -3.29
N LEU A 17 -19.90 6.85 -4.31
CA LEU A 17 -19.66 5.41 -4.46
C LEU A 17 -18.59 4.85 -3.50
N VAL A 18 -17.69 5.68 -2.97
CA VAL A 18 -16.71 5.23 -1.94
C VAL A 18 -17.42 4.73 -0.66
N HIS A 19 -18.66 5.15 -0.42
CA HIS A 19 -19.46 4.71 0.73
C HIS A 19 -20.32 3.47 0.45
N ALA A 20 -20.28 2.91 -0.76
CA ALA A 20 -20.99 1.68 -1.11
C ALA A 20 -20.03 0.48 -1.06
N GLU A 21 -20.32 -0.48 -0.18
CA GLU A 21 -19.51 -1.69 0.02
C GLU A 21 -19.25 -2.48 -1.29
N SER A 22 -20.23 -2.48 -2.20
CA SER A 22 -20.14 -3.12 -3.52
C SER A 22 -19.17 -2.44 -4.50
N VAL A 23 -18.80 -1.17 -4.26
CA VAL A 23 -17.81 -0.44 -5.06
C VAL A 23 -16.47 -0.35 -4.36
N ALA A 24 -16.43 -0.52 -3.03
CA ALA A 24 -15.19 -0.65 -2.27
C ALA A 24 -14.35 -1.85 -2.76
N SER A 25 -14.96 -2.99 -3.08
CA SER A 25 -14.24 -4.13 -3.66
C SER A 25 -13.69 -3.81 -5.06
N LEU A 26 -14.48 -3.16 -5.91
CA LEU A 26 -14.08 -2.76 -7.27
C LEU A 26 -12.91 -1.75 -7.24
N ILE A 27 -12.96 -0.76 -6.34
CA ILE A 27 -11.88 0.21 -6.15
C ILE A 27 -10.64 -0.50 -5.61
N THR A 28 -10.79 -1.41 -4.64
CA THR A 28 -9.68 -2.21 -4.10
C THR A 28 -9.02 -3.04 -5.21
N ASP A 29 -9.81 -3.69 -6.06
CA ASP A 29 -9.28 -4.48 -7.18
C ASP A 29 -8.59 -3.62 -8.24
N LEU A 30 -9.16 -2.46 -8.58
CA LEU A 30 -8.56 -1.54 -9.54
C LEU A 30 -7.25 -0.92 -9.01
N THR A 31 -7.10 -0.80 -7.68
CA THR A 31 -5.96 -0.15 -7.04
C THR A 31 -4.86 -1.13 -6.61
N VAL A 32 -5.22 -2.35 -6.19
CA VAL A 32 -4.31 -3.36 -5.63
C VAL A 32 -4.01 -4.51 -6.62
N SER A 33 -5.00 -4.94 -7.42
CA SER A 33 -4.92 -6.19 -8.19
C SER A 33 -4.32 -6.03 -9.60
N SER A 34 -4.03 -4.81 -10.06
CA SER A 34 -3.41 -4.55 -11.37
C SER A 34 -1.95 -4.11 -11.24
N HIS A 35 -1.03 -4.80 -11.91
CA HIS A 35 0.42 -4.50 -11.92
C HIS A 35 0.75 -3.07 -12.38
N THR A 36 -0.17 -2.41 -13.10
CA THR A 36 -0.08 -1.02 -13.58
C THR A 36 -0.91 -0.03 -12.75
N GLY A 37 -1.76 -0.52 -11.84
CA GLY A 37 -2.65 0.30 -11.01
C GLY A 37 -1.93 0.95 -9.85
N MET A 38 -0.92 0.28 -9.28
CA MET A 38 -0.22 0.76 -8.09
C MET A 38 0.47 2.12 -8.31
N ASP A 39 1.04 2.37 -9.50
CA ASP A 39 1.57 3.69 -9.87
C ASP A 39 0.47 4.71 -10.21
N ARG A 40 -0.61 4.28 -10.88
CA ARG A 40 -1.74 5.16 -11.26
C ARG A 40 -2.52 5.66 -10.06
N TYR A 41 -2.66 4.84 -9.04
CA TYR A 41 -3.36 5.15 -7.80
C TYR A 41 -2.41 5.43 -6.64
N ARG A 42 -1.10 5.49 -6.89
CA ARG A 42 -0.07 5.78 -5.89
C ARG A 42 -0.44 6.98 -5.04
N THR A 43 -0.74 8.11 -5.67
CA THR A 43 -1.07 9.35 -4.96
C THR A 43 -2.25 9.14 -4.03
N LEU A 44 -3.30 8.45 -4.50
CA LEU A 44 -4.49 8.18 -3.70
C LEU A 44 -4.18 7.22 -2.54
N LEU A 45 -3.57 6.07 -2.82
CA LEU A 45 -3.26 5.04 -1.82
C LEU A 45 -2.29 5.56 -0.75
N LEU A 46 -1.26 6.30 -1.14
CA LEU A 46 -0.30 6.89 -0.21
C LEU A 46 -0.91 8.03 0.61
N HIS A 47 -1.79 8.85 0.03
CA HIS A 47 -2.53 9.84 0.82
C HIS A 47 -3.48 9.16 1.82
N VAL A 48 -4.20 8.12 1.41
CA VAL A 48 -5.08 7.35 2.32
C VAL A 48 -4.25 6.74 3.45
N LEU A 49 -3.09 6.15 3.15
CA LEU A 49 -2.18 5.59 4.15
C LEU A 49 -1.59 6.67 5.08
N GLN A 50 -1.27 7.84 4.55
CA GLN A 50 -0.78 8.96 5.33
C GLN A 50 -1.87 9.52 6.26
N GLU A 51 -3.06 9.77 5.74
CA GLU A 51 -4.16 10.39 6.49
C GLU A 51 -4.78 9.43 7.50
N HIS A 52 -4.97 8.15 7.15
CA HIS A 52 -5.69 7.19 7.98
C HIS A 52 -4.77 6.15 8.63
N GLY A 53 -3.69 5.75 7.97
CA GLY A 53 -2.69 4.83 8.50
C GLY A 53 -1.55 5.52 9.27
N GLY A 54 -1.44 6.84 9.18
CA GLY A 54 -0.39 7.62 9.84
C GLY A 54 1.03 7.35 9.33
N VAL A 55 1.18 6.74 8.15
CA VAL A 55 2.48 6.40 7.54
C VAL A 55 2.56 6.99 6.13
N ASP A 56 3.63 7.71 5.83
CA ASP A 56 3.92 8.21 4.49
C ASP A 56 5.12 7.49 3.88
N LEU A 57 4.87 6.56 2.95
CA LEU A 57 5.93 5.78 2.29
C LEU A 57 6.80 6.59 1.34
N ASN A 58 6.40 7.81 0.95
CA ASN A 58 7.24 8.69 0.13
C ASN A 58 8.36 9.33 0.92
N THR A 59 8.24 9.39 2.25
CA THR A 59 9.24 9.99 3.14
C THR A 59 9.83 8.99 4.11
N PHE A 60 9.10 7.90 4.39
CA PHE A 60 9.55 6.83 5.27
C PHE A 60 10.82 6.16 4.72
N LYS A 61 11.83 6.04 5.59
CA LYS A 61 13.08 5.34 5.32
C LYS A 61 13.29 4.31 6.41
N ARG A 62 13.62 3.09 6.00
CA ARG A 62 14.04 2.05 6.94
C ARG A 62 15.36 2.43 7.59
N THR A 63 15.55 1.99 8.83
CA THR A 63 16.81 2.15 9.55
C THR A 63 17.98 1.60 8.74
N GLY A 64 18.99 2.44 8.46
CA GLY A 64 20.17 2.07 7.69
C GLY A 64 20.04 2.25 6.17
N SER A 65 18.87 2.64 5.65
CA SER A 65 18.69 2.94 4.22
C SER A 65 18.72 4.45 3.93
N ASN A 66 19.33 4.80 2.81
CA ASN A 66 19.30 6.17 2.27
C ASN A 66 18.11 6.40 1.32
N LYS A 67 17.49 5.32 0.85
CA LYS A 67 16.31 5.35 -0.03
C LYS A 67 15.04 5.34 0.80
N THR A 68 13.98 5.88 0.22
CA THR A 68 12.63 5.71 0.76
C THR A 68 12.19 4.27 0.59
N LEU A 69 11.34 3.78 1.48
CA LEU A 69 10.84 2.40 1.39
C LEU A 69 10.11 2.19 0.05
N TRP A 70 9.45 3.22 -0.46
CA TRP A 70 8.82 3.18 -1.78
C TRP A 70 9.82 2.97 -2.92
N GLU A 71 10.97 3.65 -2.90
CA GLU A 71 12.03 3.45 -3.90
C GLU A 71 12.59 2.02 -3.82
N GLU A 72 12.78 1.49 -2.62
CA GLU A 72 13.24 0.11 -2.42
C GLU A 72 12.23 -0.91 -2.96
N ILE A 73 10.93 -0.71 -2.71
CA ILE A 73 9.85 -1.55 -3.26
C ILE A 73 9.89 -1.53 -4.80
N ASN A 74 10.07 -0.37 -5.42
CA ASN A 74 10.17 -0.25 -6.88
C ASN A 74 11.40 -0.97 -7.45
N ASP A 75 12.54 -0.89 -6.76
CA ASP A 75 13.75 -1.57 -7.18
C ASP A 75 13.58 -3.10 -7.11
N ILE A 76 12.98 -3.61 -6.03
CA ILE A 76 12.61 -5.02 -5.89
C ILE A 76 11.64 -5.45 -6.99
N GLN A 77 10.65 -4.62 -7.31
CA GLN A 77 9.68 -4.92 -8.37
C GLN A 77 10.35 -5.05 -9.74
N LYS A 78 11.31 -4.18 -10.08
CA LYS A 78 12.08 -4.27 -11.32
C LYS A 78 12.88 -5.57 -11.37
N ILE A 79 13.58 -5.90 -10.29
CA ILE A 79 14.35 -7.15 -10.17
C ILE A 79 13.43 -8.36 -10.34
N ARG A 80 12.29 -8.40 -9.65
CA ARG A 80 11.29 -9.48 -9.78
C ARG A 80 10.82 -9.62 -11.22
N ASN A 81 10.50 -8.52 -11.90
CA ASN A 81 10.05 -8.56 -13.28
C ASN A 81 11.14 -9.09 -14.22
N ALA A 82 12.40 -8.71 -14.02
CA ALA A 82 13.54 -9.21 -14.79
C ALA A 82 13.76 -10.72 -14.58
N ILE A 83 13.64 -11.21 -13.35
CA ILE A 83 13.72 -12.65 -13.05
C ILE A 83 12.54 -13.40 -13.69
N MET A 84 11.30 -12.95 -13.45
CA MET A 84 10.09 -13.66 -13.85
C MET A 84 9.86 -13.67 -15.36
N HIS A 85 10.18 -12.57 -16.05
CA HIS A 85 9.94 -12.42 -17.49
C HIS A 85 11.20 -12.61 -18.34
N GLY A 86 12.37 -12.26 -17.80
CA GLY A 86 13.66 -12.35 -18.50
C GLY A 86 14.51 -13.57 -18.12
N ALA A 87 14.08 -14.38 -17.14
CA ALA A 87 14.86 -15.48 -16.57
C ALA A 87 16.26 -15.05 -16.09
N GLU A 88 16.40 -13.79 -15.67
CA GLU A 88 17.66 -13.25 -15.19
C GLU A 88 18.06 -13.84 -13.83
N LYS A 89 19.37 -13.96 -13.60
CA LYS A 89 19.90 -14.36 -12.29
C LYS A 89 19.94 -13.14 -11.37
N SER A 90 19.51 -13.33 -10.13
CA SER A 90 19.60 -12.30 -9.10
C SER A 90 20.79 -12.52 -8.19
N ALA A 91 21.38 -11.42 -7.69
CA ALA A 91 22.40 -11.48 -6.64
C ALA A 91 21.76 -11.73 -5.27
N GLN A 92 22.52 -12.34 -4.35
CA GLN A 92 22.06 -12.57 -2.97
C GLN A 92 21.62 -11.27 -2.27
N GLN A 93 22.34 -10.17 -2.49
CA GLN A 93 22.04 -8.86 -1.94
C GLN A 93 20.63 -8.36 -2.29
N ASN A 94 20.10 -8.73 -3.47
CA ASN A 94 18.74 -8.37 -3.88
C ASN A 94 17.70 -9.15 -3.07
N ALA A 95 17.99 -10.40 -2.74
CA ALA A 95 17.12 -11.22 -1.89
C ALA A 95 17.14 -10.71 -0.45
N ASP A 96 18.31 -10.32 0.04
CA ASP A 96 18.47 -9.73 1.37
C ASP A 96 17.70 -8.41 1.47
N LEU A 97 17.82 -7.51 0.48
CA LEU A 97 17.03 -6.29 0.39
C LEU A 97 15.52 -6.57 0.38
N ALA A 98 15.08 -7.55 -0.40
CA ALA A 98 13.66 -7.92 -0.48
C ALA A 98 13.13 -8.42 0.87
N LEU A 99 13.93 -9.20 1.61
CA LEU A 99 13.60 -9.68 2.94
C LEU A 99 13.53 -8.53 3.95
N GLU A 100 14.51 -7.62 3.93
CA GLU A 100 14.54 -6.47 4.81
C GLU A 100 13.35 -5.53 4.59
N VAL A 101 13.00 -5.24 3.34
CA VAL A 101 11.82 -4.44 2.99
C VAL A 101 10.53 -5.13 3.41
N ALA A 102 10.40 -6.44 3.17
CA ALA A 102 9.22 -7.19 3.57
C ALA A 102 9.05 -7.22 5.10
N SER A 103 10.16 -7.42 5.83
CA SER A 103 10.16 -7.42 7.29
C SER A 103 9.77 -6.04 7.84
N GLU A 104 10.30 -4.95 7.27
CA GLU A 104 9.92 -3.59 7.66
C GLU A 104 8.42 -3.32 7.49
N ILE A 105 7.84 -3.78 6.39
CA ILE A 105 6.40 -3.64 6.14
C ILE A 105 5.59 -4.39 7.19
N ILE A 106 5.98 -5.63 7.46
CA ILE A 106 5.20 -6.54 8.31
C ILE A 106 5.38 -6.20 9.80
N ASP A 107 6.60 -5.89 10.24
CA ASP A 107 6.94 -5.75 11.67
C ASP A 107 6.70 -4.33 12.19
N ASN A 108 6.82 -3.31 11.34
CA ASN A 108 6.72 -1.92 11.75
C ASN A 108 5.51 -1.22 11.15
N ILE A 109 5.36 -1.24 9.83
CA ILE A 109 4.33 -0.44 9.14
C ILE A 109 2.94 -1.00 9.37
N PHE A 110 2.76 -2.31 9.19
CA PHE A 110 1.45 -2.94 9.34
C PHE A 110 0.88 -2.75 10.75
N PRO A 111 1.62 -3.01 11.85
CA PRO A 111 1.14 -2.72 13.20
C PRO A 111 0.85 -1.24 13.43
N ALA A 112 1.67 -0.34 12.92
CA ALA A 112 1.46 1.11 13.06
C ALA A 112 0.14 1.55 12.40
N VAL A 113 -0.14 1.06 11.20
CA VAL A 113 -1.37 1.36 10.45
C VAL A 113 -2.59 0.79 11.17
N VAL A 114 -2.54 -0.49 11.56
CA VAL A 114 -3.64 -1.17 12.27
C VAL A 114 -3.96 -0.44 13.59
N GLY A 115 -2.93 -0.08 14.35
CA GLY A 115 -3.07 0.70 15.59
C GLY A 115 -3.67 2.09 15.35
N LYS A 116 -3.27 2.78 14.29
CA LYS A 116 -3.84 4.09 13.91
C LYS A 116 -5.30 4.01 13.50
N MET A 117 -5.70 2.91 12.88
CA MET A 117 -7.10 2.63 12.54
C MET A 117 -7.96 2.21 13.76
N GLY A 118 -7.37 2.13 14.95
CA GLY A 118 -8.06 1.79 16.20
C GLY A 118 -8.24 0.28 16.42
N PHE A 119 -7.54 -0.55 15.65
CA PHE A 119 -7.51 -2.00 15.82
C PHE A 119 -6.27 -2.42 16.60
N HIS A 120 -6.25 -3.67 17.05
CA HIS A 120 -5.11 -4.28 17.73
C HIS A 120 -4.81 -5.66 17.14
N LEU A 121 -3.57 -6.10 17.33
CA LEU A 121 -3.05 -7.36 16.78
C LEU A 121 -2.92 -8.41 17.89
N HIS A 122 -3.28 -9.66 17.58
CA HIS A 122 -3.04 -10.84 18.41
C HIS A 122 -2.20 -11.87 17.64
N ASP A 123 -1.55 -12.77 18.37
CA ASP A 123 -0.85 -13.95 17.82
C ASP A 123 0.07 -13.61 16.61
N GLY A 124 0.77 -12.47 16.68
CA GLY A 124 1.51 -11.90 15.55
C GLY A 124 0.68 -10.87 14.78
N TYR A 125 0.13 -11.26 13.61
CA TYR A 125 -0.51 -10.33 12.65
C TYR A 125 -2.03 -10.50 12.53
N ARG A 126 -2.68 -11.19 13.48
CA ARG A 126 -4.14 -11.36 13.44
C ARG A 126 -4.82 -10.09 13.93
N ILE A 127 -5.55 -9.42 13.02
CA ILE A 127 -6.37 -8.24 13.38
C ILE A 127 -7.54 -8.71 14.24
N CYS A 128 -7.68 -8.12 15.42
CA CYS A 128 -8.82 -8.35 16.29
C CYS A 128 -9.97 -7.39 15.95
N SER A 129 -11.15 -7.96 15.77
CA SER A 129 -12.40 -7.21 15.52
C SER A 129 -13.30 -7.10 16.75
N ASP A 130 -12.84 -7.55 17.92
CA ASP A 130 -13.63 -7.47 19.15
C ASP A 130 -13.54 -6.07 19.76
N TRP A 131 -14.68 -5.38 19.78
CA TRP A 131 -14.84 -4.04 20.36
C TRP A 131 -14.59 -3.99 21.88
N LYS A 132 -14.65 -5.13 22.57
CA LYS A 132 -14.37 -5.22 24.01
C LYS A 132 -12.89 -5.39 24.32
N CYS A 133 -12.11 -5.80 23.32
CA CYS A 133 -10.70 -6.04 23.51
C CYS A 133 -9.98 -4.68 23.49
N LYS A 134 -9.46 -4.29 24.66
CA LYS A 134 -8.75 -3.03 24.86
C LYS A 134 -7.26 -3.23 24.53
N PRO A 135 -6.60 -2.21 23.96
CA PRO A 135 -5.15 -2.22 23.73
C PRO A 135 -4.36 -2.28 25.04
#